data_AF-A0A3E0QCB9-F1
#
_entry.id   AF-A0A3E0QCB9-F1
#
_cell.length_a   1.000
_cell.length_b   1.000
_cell.length_c   1.000
_cell.angle_alpha   90.00
_cell.angle_beta   90.00
_cell.angle_gamma   90.00
#
_symmetry.space_group_name_H-M   'P 1'
#
loop_
_entity.id
_entity.type
_entity.pdbx_description
1 polymer ?
#
loop_
_entity_poly.entity_id
_entity_poly.type
_entity_poly.pdbx_seq_one_letter_code
_entity_poly.pdbx_strand_id
1 'polypeptide(L)'
;MMRDKLGLFGEDKNDLTLVNKLLDWMKNNNADYTNTFCHLMGVEIDNEVYKNDDFKNWTNEWEKRLKLNNSSDKYLELMKKTNPIVIPRNQKVEDALADADKGNLETMNKLLKVLSNPYSDQENIIEFQKPTPIGNEKYQTFCGT
;
A
#
# COMPACT_ATOMS: atom_id res chain seq x y z
N MET A 1 13.83 -6.57 0.92
CA MET A 1 12.35 -6.60 0.78
C MET A 1 11.66 -5.53 1.62
N MET A 2 11.58 -5.63 2.96
CA MET A 2 10.90 -4.59 3.77
C MET A 2 11.68 -3.28 3.92
N ARG A 3 13.02 -3.34 4.00
CA ARG A 3 13.87 -2.14 3.98
C ARG A 3 13.62 -1.29 2.73
N ASP A 4 13.57 -1.94 1.57
CA ASP A 4 13.35 -1.26 0.28
C ASP A 4 11.98 -0.59 0.21
N LYS A 5 10.93 -1.26 0.73
CA LYS A 5 9.58 -0.69 0.85
C LYS A 5 9.53 0.56 1.75
N LEU A 6 10.47 0.69 2.67
CA LEU A 6 10.62 1.86 3.55
C LEU A 6 11.69 2.85 3.06
N GLY A 7 12.28 2.63 1.88
CA GLY A 7 13.33 3.49 1.35
C GLY A 7 14.65 3.43 2.13
N LEU A 8 14.87 2.38 2.92
CA LEU A 8 16.04 2.24 3.77
C LEU A 8 17.22 1.65 2.98
N PHE A 9 18.33 2.40 2.94
CA PHE A 9 19.60 1.93 2.41
C PHE A 9 20.50 1.38 3.53
N GLY A 10 21.38 0.47 3.14
CA GLY A 10 22.26 -0.23 4.08
C GLY A 10 21.48 -1.05 5.11
N GLU A 11 22.18 -1.46 6.16
CA GLU A 11 21.59 -2.21 7.26
C GLU A 11 21.82 -1.45 8.57
N ASP A 12 20.77 -1.32 9.37
CA ASP A 12 20.87 -0.87 10.76
C ASP A 12 20.23 -1.91 11.68
N LYS A 13 20.83 -2.08 12.87
CA LYS A 13 20.35 -3.04 13.87
C LYS A 13 18.91 -2.79 14.33
N ASN A 14 18.40 -1.57 14.18
CA ASN A 14 17.05 -1.19 14.59
C ASN A 14 16.02 -1.32 13.47
N ASP A 15 16.42 -1.68 12.23
CA ASP A 15 15.52 -1.78 11.09
C ASP A 15 14.38 -2.77 11.34
N LEU A 16 14.69 -3.91 11.97
CA LEU A 16 13.67 -4.93 12.29
C LEU A 16 12.64 -4.40 13.29
N THR A 17 13.09 -3.69 14.32
CA THR A 17 12.20 -3.07 15.31
C THR A 17 11.29 -2.03 14.67
N LEU A 18 11.85 -1.18 13.79
CA LEU A 18 11.09 -0.18 13.07
C LEU A 18 10.01 -0.81 12.18
N VAL A 19 10.36 -1.88 11.45
CA VAL A 19 9.43 -2.62 10.61
C VAL A 19 8.31 -3.25 11.44
N ASN A 20 8.65 -3.93 12.53
CA ASN A 20 7.64 -4.60 13.36
C ASN A 20 6.67 -3.60 14.00
N LYS A 21 7.17 -2.46 14.50
CA LYS A 21 6.30 -1.39 15.02
C LYS A 21 5.28 -0.92 13.99
N LEU A 22 5.68 -0.78 12.73
CA LEU A 22 4.76 -0.40 11.65
C LEU A 22 3.68 -1.46 11.43
N LEU A 23 4.10 -2.73 11.32
CA LEU A 23 3.17 -3.84 11.07
C LEU A 23 2.19 -4.04 12.23
N ASP A 24 2.67 -3.92 13.47
CA ASP A 24 1.83 -3.99 14.67
C ASP A 24 0.85 -2.81 14.71
N TRP A 25 1.31 -1.60 14.37
CA TRP A 25 0.43 -0.44 14.26
C TRP A 25 -0.64 -0.63 13.18
N MET A 26 -0.28 -1.12 11.99
CA MET A 26 -1.23 -1.41 10.91
C MET A 26 -2.28 -2.41 11.37
N LYS A 27 -1.84 -3.48 12.04
CA LYS A 27 -2.73 -4.52 12.57
C LYS A 27 -3.69 -3.96 13.62
N ASN A 28 -3.19 -3.20 14.59
CA ASN A 28 -3.99 -2.68 15.70
C ASN A 28 -5.02 -1.64 15.23
N ASN A 29 -4.72 -0.92 14.16
CA ASN A 29 -5.59 0.13 13.62
C ASN A 29 -6.37 -0.29 12.37
N ASN A 30 -6.27 -1.57 11.96
CA ASN A 30 -6.81 -2.08 10.70
C ASN A 30 -6.43 -1.21 9.48
N ALA A 31 -5.20 -0.67 9.48
CA ALA A 31 -4.70 0.14 8.38
C ALA A 31 -4.42 -0.73 7.16
N ASP A 32 -4.81 -0.24 5.98
CA ASP A 32 -4.57 -0.95 4.72
C ASP A 32 -3.07 -0.98 4.39
N TYR A 33 -2.53 -2.18 4.17
CA TYR A 33 -1.10 -2.40 3.96
C TYR A 33 -0.56 -1.56 2.79
N THR A 34 -1.14 -1.70 1.60
CA THR A 34 -0.70 -1.01 0.38
C THR A 34 -0.85 0.50 0.55
N ASN A 35 -2.02 0.97 0.99
CA ASN A 35 -2.28 2.39 1.13
C ASN A 35 -1.39 3.04 2.21
N THR A 36 -0.94 2.29 3.23
CA THR A 36 -0.01 2.82 4.22
C THR A 36 1.33 3.15 3.55
N PHE A 37 1.87 2.27 2.69
CA PHE A 37 3.07 2.60 1.92
C PHE A 37 2.84 3.71 0.91
N CYS A 38 1.66 3.76 0.25
CA CYS A 38 1.28 4.88 -0.61
C CYS A 38 1.31 6.21 0.15
N HIS A 39 0.73 6.24 1.35
CA HIS A 39 0.72 7.41 2.21
C HIS A 39 2.14 7.86 2.58
N LEU A 40 3.03 6.92 2.92
CA LEU A 40 4.43 7.22 3.20
C LEU A 40 5.21 7.75 1.98
N MET A 41 4.77 7.43 0.76
CA MET A 41 5.31 7.99 -0.49
C MET A 41 4.69 9.36 -0.85
N GLY A 42 3.75 9.88 -0.04
CA GLY A 42 3.05 11.13 -0.30
C GLY A 42 1.87 11.01 -1.27
N VAL A 43 1.40 9.80 -1.58
CA VAL A 43 0.15 9.60 -2.33
C VAL A 43 -1.02 10.00 -1.43
N GLU A 44 -1.95 10.77 -1.98
CA GLU A 44 -3.14 11.21 -1.25
C GLU A 44 -4.04 10.01 -0.91
N ILE A 45 -4.02 9.61 0.36
CA ILE A 45 -4.93 8.61 0.92
C ILE A 45 -5.74 9.29 2.00
N ASP A 46 -7.03 9.50 1.74
CA ASP A 46 -7.96 10.04 2.71
C ASP A 46 -8.31 8.96 3.75
N ASN A 47 -7.58 8.96 4.87
CA ASN A 47 -7.88 8.10 6.01
C ASN A 47 -7.38 8.73 7.30
N GLU A 48 -8.28 8.91 8.27
CA GLU A 48 -7.96 9.51 9.56
C GLU A 48 -7.01 8.68 10.42
N VAL A 49 -6.86 7.39 10.11
CA VAL A 49 -5.95 6.49 10.82
C VAL A 49 -4.52 7.03 10.87
N TYR A 50 -4.06 7.73 9.82
CA TYR A 50 -2.71 8.30 9.75
C TYR A 50 -2.54 9.57 10.59
N LYS A 51 -3.62 10.15 11.14
CA LYS A 51 -3.55 11.27 12.09
C LYS A 51 -3.28 10.80 13.53
N ASN A 52 -3.28 9.49 13.77
CA ASN A 52 -2.98 8.86 15.06
C ASN A 52 -1.55 9.21 15.54
N ASP A 53 -1.39 9.46 16.84
CA ASP A 53 -0.11 9.91 17.40
C ASP A 53 0.96 8.80 17.42
N ASP A 54 0.59 7.53 17.56
CA ASP A 54 1.54 6.42 17.46
C ASP A 54 2.13 6.34 16.05
N PHE A 55 1.31 6.57 15.02
CA PHE A 55 1.77 6.64 13.63
C PHE A 55 2.74 7.81 13.43
N LYS A 56 2.40 9.01 13.89
CA LYS A 56 3.29 10.18 13.79
C LYS A 56 4.62 9.93 14.51
N ASN A 57 4.58 9.33 15.69
CA ASN A 57 5.78 8.96 16.45
C ASN A 57 6.63 7.97 15.67
N TRP A 58 6.02 6.95 15.08
CA TRP A 58 6.71 6.00 14.21
C TRP A 58 7.30 6.67 12.96
N THR A 59 6.56 7.57 12.29
CA THR A 59 7.05 8.34 11.13
C THR A 59 8.27 9.17 11.50
N ASN A 60 8.27 9.81 12.66
CA ASN A 60 9.44 10.55 13.17
C ASN A 60 10.67 9.64 13.38
N GLU A 61 10.48 8.42 13.87
CA GLU A 61 11.57 7.43 13.99
C GLU A 61 12.09 6.99 12.61
N TRP A 62 11.18 6.72 11.68
CA TRP A 62 11.49 6.34 10.31
C TRP A 62 12.25 7.45 9.56
N GLU A 63 11.82 8.70 9.67
CA GLU A 63 12.52 9.85 9.06
C GLU A 63 13.93 10.04 9.63
N LYS A 64 14.12 9.85 10.94
CA LYS A 64 15.47 9.86 11.54
C LYS A 64 16.34 8.77 10.94
N ARG A 65 15.79 7.56 10.77
CA ARG A 65 16.49 6.44 10.14
C ARG A 65 16.81 6.71 8.67
N LEU A 66 15.93 7.39 7.94
CA LEU A 66 16.17 7.82 6.55
C LEU A 66 17.33 8.82 6.44
N LYS A 67 17.43 9.78 7.37
CA LYS A 67 18.50 10.80 7.38
C LYS A 67 19.90 10.20 7.52
N LEU A 68 20.02 9.00 8.10
CA LEU A 68 21.29 8.27 8.17
C LEU A 68 21.77 7.75 6.80
N ASN A 69 20.90 7.67 5.78
CA ASN A 69 21.22 7.13 4.45
C ASN A 69 21.90 8.12 3.49
N ASN A 70 22.44 9.25 3.98
CA ASN A 70 22.77 10.45 3.23
C ASN A 70 21.53 11.04 2.52
N SER A 71 21.12 12.21 3.01
CA SER A 71 19.92 13.02 2.75
C SER A 71 19.55 13.29 1.28
N SER A 72 19.38 12.25 0.47
CA SER A 72 19.00 12.33 -0.94
C SER A 72 17.59 11.81 -1.13
N ASP A 73 16.87 12.37 -2.12
CA ASP A 73 15.52 11.94 -2.52
C ASP A 73 15.48 10.50 -3.10
N LYS A 74 16.61 9.79 -3.08
CA LYS A 74 16.75 8.40 -3.55
C LYS A 74 15.86 7.42 -2.79
N TYR A 75 15.50 7.71 -1.54
CA TYR A 75 14.63 6.83 -0.76
C TYR A 75 13.23 6.74 -1.38
N LEU A 76 12.70 7.87 -1.86
CA LEU A 76 11.37 7.92 -2.47
C LEU A 76 11.37 7.15 -3.79
N GLU A 77 12.41 7.29 -4.60
CA GLU A 77 12.60 6.50 -5.83
C GLU A 77 12.66 4.99 -5.54
N LEU A 78 13.30 4.58 -4.44
CA LEU A 78 13.33 3.18 -4.01
C LEU A 78 11.95 2.69 -3.57
N MET A 79 11.21 3.51 -2.83
CA MET A 79 9.85 3.18 -2.40
C MET A 79 8.91 3.05 -3.60
N LYS A 80 8.93 4.00 -4.55
CA LYS A 80 8.09 3.96 -5.76
C LYS A 80 8.33 2.70 -6.60
N LYS A 81 9.58 2.21 -6.65
CA LYS A 81 9.92 0.97 -7.36
C LYS A 81 9.46 -0.31 -6.66
N THR A 82 9.19 -0.25 -5.36
CA THR A 82 8.95 -1.45 -4.54
C THR A 82 7.55 -1.52 -3.94
N ASN A 83 6.83 -0.42 -3.93
CA ASN A 83 5.47 -0.29 -3.43
C ASN A 83 4.52 0.04 -4.60
N PRO A 84 3.65 -0.90 -4.99
CA PRO A 84 2.61 -0.58 -5.96
C PRO A 84 1.60 0.38 -5.35
N ILE A 85 1.10 1.32 -6.16
CA ILE A 85 0.04 2.25 -5.76
C ILE A 85 -1.37 1.67 -5.97
N VAL A 86 -1.50 0.60 -6.76
CA VAL A 86 -2.73 -0.18 -6.94
C VAL A 86 -2.41 -1.68 -6.92
N ILE A 87 -3.30 -2.45 -6.31
CA ILE A 87 -3.28 -3.92 -6.29
C ILE A 87 -4.63 -4.49 -6.74
N PRO A 88 -4.69 -5.76 -7.21
CA PRO A 88 -5.94 -6.41 -7.57
C PRO A 88 -6.75 -6.74 -6.31
N ARG A 89 -7.41 -5.73 -5.72
CA ARG A 89 -8.24 -5.90 -4.53
C ARG A 89 -9.38 -6.87 -4.86
N ASN A 90 -9.59 -7.85 -3.98
CA ASN A 90 -10.59 -8.91 -4.17
C ASN A 90 -11.96 -8.38 -4.63
N GLN A 91 -12.50 -7.37 -3.94
CA GLN A 91 -13.79 -6.77 -4.34
C GLN A 91 -13.80 -6.27 -5.79
N LYS A 92 -12.72 -5.62 -6.25
CA LYS A 92 -12.62 -5.10 -7.62
C LYS A 92 -12.51 -6.22 -8.65
N VAL A 93 -11.87 -7.33 -8.28
CA VAL A 93 -11.80 -8.53 -9.12
C VAL A 93 -13.19 -9.15 -9.23
N GLU A 94 -13.92 -9.30 -8.11
CA GLU A 94 -15.29 -9.83 -8.11
C GLU A 94 -16.26 -8.96 -8.91
N ASP A 95 -16.20 -7.63 -8.75
CA ASP A 95 -17.01 -6.70 -9.53
C ASP A 95 -16.76 -6.88 -11.04
N ALA A 96 -15.48 -7.03 -11.43
CA ALA A 96 -15.10 -7.26 -12.81
C ALA A 96 -15.59 -8.61 -13.36
N LEU A 97 -15.54 -9.67 -12.54
CA LEU A 97 -16.03 -11.00 -12.92
C LEU A 97 -17.55 -11.02 -13.06
N ALA A 98 -18.27 -10.41 -12.11
CA ALA A 98 -19.73 -10.35 -12.10
C ALA A 98 -20.30 -9.57 -13.31
N ASP A 99 -19.59 -8.55 -13.79
CA ASP A 99 -19.95 -7.84 -15.02
C ASP A 99 -19.61 -8.66 -16.27
N ALA A 100 -18.46 -9.35 -16.27
CA ALA A 100 -18.03 -10.20 -17.38
C ALA A 100 -18.99 -11.39 -17.60
N ASP A 101 -19.53 -11.98 -16.53
CA ASP A 101 -20.55 -13.04 -16.60
C ASP A 101 -21.84 -12.59 -17.31
N LYS A 102 -22.13 -11.29 -17.29
CA LYS A 102 -23.26 -10.67 -18.02
C LYS A 102 -22.88 -10.25 -19.45
N GLY A 103 -21.68 -10.58 -19.89
CA GLY A 103 -21.13 -10.19 -21.19
C GLY A 103 -20.54 -8.77 -21.25
N ASN A 104 -20.39 -8.08 -20.12
CA ASN A 104 -19.79 -6.74 -20.07
C ASN A 104 -18.34 -6.78 -19.57
N LEU A 105 -17.38 -6.54 -20.46
CA LEU A 105 -15.94 -6.55 -20.14
C LEU A 105 -15.37 -5.18 -19.76
N GLU A 106 -16.19 -4.14 -19.66
CA GLU A 106 -15.71 -2.77 -19.40
C GLU A 106 -14.96 -2.67 -18.06
N THR A 107 -15.54 -3.20 -16.97
CA THR A 107 -14.95 -3.19 -15.63
C THR A 107 -13.64 -3.96 -15.56
N MET A 108 -13.58 -5.14 -16.20
CA MET A 108 -12.38 -5.94 -16.34
C MET A 108 -11.27 -5.18 -17.10
N ASN A 109 -11.59 -4.59 -18.25
CA ASN A 109 -10.63 -3.84 -19.06
C ASN A 109 -10.09 -2.61 -18.32
N LYS A 110 -10.93 -1.90 -17.56
CA LYS A 110 -10.51 -0.79 -16.70
C LYS A 110 -9.55 -1.26 -15.61
N LEU A 111 -9.90 -2.35 -14.91
CA LEU A 111 -9.05 -2.93 -13.87
C LEU A 111 -7.69 -3.38 -14.42
N LEU A 112 -7.68 -4.11 -15.55
CA LEU A 112 -6.45 -4.56 -16.21
C LEU A 112 -5.58 -3.38 -16.67
N LYS A 113 -6.19 -2.31 -17.20
CA LYS A 113 -5.45 -1.11 -17.61
C LYS A 113 -4.68 -0.50 -16.45
N VAL A 114 -5.31 -0.33 -15.30
CA VAL A 114 -4.64 0.23 -14.11
C VAL A 114 -3.57 -0.73 -13.58
N LEU A 115 -3.88 -2.02 -13.51
CA LEU A 115 -2.96 -3.06 -13.05
C LEU A 115 -1.77 -3.31 -13.97
N SER A 116 -1.83 -2.87 -15.23
CA SER A 116 -0.71 -3.00 -16.18
C SER A 116 0.51 -2.15 -15.80
N ASN A 117 0.33 -1.12 -14.97
CA ASN A 117 1.42 -0.24 -14.55
C ASN A 117 1.32 0.18 -13.07
N PRO A 118 1.30 -0.77 -12.12
CA PRO A 118 0.82 -0.56 -10.75
C PRO A 118 1.78 0.24 -9.88
N TYR A 119 2.97 0.58 -10.36
CA TYR A 119 4.02 1.33 -9.64
C TYR A 119 4.19 2.76 -10.14
N SER A 120 3.61 3.10 -11.28
CA SER A 120 3.73 4.45 -11.85
C SER A 120 2.60 5.34 -11.38
N ASP A 121 2.88 6.64 -11.26
CA ASP A 121 1.86 7.65 -11.00
C ASP A 121 0.79 7.60 -12.12
N GLN A 122 -0.47 7.40 -11.72
CA GLN A 122 -1.61 7.26 -12.63
C GLN A 122 -2.75 8.18 -12.18
N GLU A 123 -3.40 8.84 -13.14
CA GLU A 123 -4.62 9.60 -12.87
C GLU A 123 -5.81 8.67 -12.62
N ASN A 124 -6.78 9.13 -11.82
CA ASN A 124 -8.07 8.46 -11.60
C ASN A 124 -8.00 7.05 -10.97
N ILE A 125 -6.95 6.75 -10.20
CA ILE A 125 -6.81 5.45 -9.50
C ILE A 125 -7.49 5.38 -8.14
N ILE A 126 -8.02 6.51 -7.65
CA ILE A 126 -8.61 6.63 -6.30
C ILE A 126 -9.67 5.53 -6.06
N GLU A 127 -10.47 5.21 -7.08
CA GLU A 127 -11.49 4.16 -6.98
C GLU A 127 -10.89 2.77 -6.75
N PHE A 128 -9.72 2.50 -7.32
CA PHE A 128 -8.99 1.22 -7.21
C PHE A 128 -8.17 1.11 -5.91
N GLN A 129 -7.94 2.24 -5.23
CA GLN A 129 -7.25 2.30 -3.95
C GLN A 129 -8.18 2.14 -2.74
N LYS A 130 -9.50 2.27 -2.94
CA LYS A 130 -10.47 2.15 -1.84
C LYS A 130 -10.36 0.77 -1.17
N PRO A 131 -10.14 0.73 0.16
CA PRO A 131 -10.11 -0.54 0.88
C PRO A 131 -11.49 -1.19 0.84
N THR A 132 -11.51 -2.52 0.85
CA THR A 132 -12.77 -3.26 0.95
C THR A 132 -13.39 -2.99 2.34
N PRO A 133 -14.68 -2.63 2.43
CA PRO A 133 -15.34 -2.41 3.71
C PRO A 133 -15.18 -3.63 4.63
N ILE A 134 -14.85 -3.36 5.89
CA ILE A 134 -14.82 -4.37 6.95
C ILE A 134 -16.27 -4.81 7.18
N GLY A 135 -16.69 -5.90 6.54
CA GLY A 135 -18.08 -6.36 6.59
C GLY A 135 -18.59 -7.08 5.35
N ASN A 136 -17.85 -7.10 4.23
CA ASN A 136 -18.13 -8.07 3.15
C ASN A 136 -17.68 -9.46 3.61
N GLU A 137 -18.56 -10.10 4.38
CA GLU A 137 -18.44 -11.45 4.91
C GLU A 137 -18.29 -12.49 3.79
N LYS A 138 -17.43 -13.48 4.04
CA LYS A 138 -17.18 -14.71 3.25
C LYS A 138 -16.36 -14.59 1.96
N TYR A 139 -15.34 -13.73 1.92
CA TYR A 139 -14.30 -13.92 0.89
C TYR A 139 -13.32 -15.02 1.31
N GLN A 140 -13.41 -16.19 0.68
CA GLN A 140 -12.49 -17.30 0.89
C GLN A 140 -11.37 -17.25 -0.16
N THR A 141 -10.15 -16.92 0.27
CA THR A 141 -8.97 -16.97 -0.59
C THR A 141 -8.48 -18.42 -0.73
N PHE A 142 -8.36 -18.91 -1.97
CA PHE A 142 -7.63 -20.14 -2.28
C PHE A 142 -6.17 -19.82 -2.61
N CYS A 143 -5.49 -19.12 -1.71
CA CYS A 143 -4.05 -18.93 -1.80
C CYS A 143 -3.38 -19.92 -0.85
N GLY A 144 -3.35 -21.19 -1.27
CA GLY A 144 -2.75 -22.29 -0.52
C GLY A 144 -2.56 -23.53 -1.40
N THR A 145 -1.43 -23.58 -2.09
CA THR A 145 -0.74 -24.82 -2.48
C THR A 145 0.72 -24.67 -2.10
#